data_AF-A0A8T4VR56-F1
#
_entry.id   AF-A0A8T4VR56-F1
#
_cell.length_a   1.000
_cell.length_b   1.000
_cell.length_c   1.000
_cell.angle_alpha   90.00
_cell.angle_beta   90.00
_cell.angle_gamma   90.00
#
_symmetry.space_group_name_H-M   'P 1'
#
loop_
_entity.id
_entity.type
_entity.pdbx_description
1 polymer ?
#
loop_
_entity_poly.entity_id
_entity_poly.type
_entity_poly.pdbx_seq_one_letter_code
_entity_poly.pdbx_strand_id
1 'polypeptide(L)'
;ERVVGPEEQTIELTAIGSDVGPVADATIVVESGTATLDSMAVATTDTDGTASVTIDPSLGPNQAKGTVTIDIEPPSGSNYMDRRENSHITVVAEGA
;
A
#
# COMPACT_ATOMS: atom_id res chain seq x y z
N GLU A 1 -2.18 -3.72 -10.02
CA GLU A 1 -3.26 -4.29 -9.18
C GLU A 1 -2.69 -5.48 -8.42
N ARG A 2 -2.89 -5.53 -7.10
CA ARG A 2 -2.39 -6.60 -6.21
C ARG A 2 -3.59 -7.18 -5.45
N VAL A 3 -3.57 -8.49 -5.22
CA VAL A 3 -4.60 -9.22 -4.46
C VAL A 3 -3.97 -9.93 -3.26
N VAL A 4 -4.63 -9.88 -2.10
CA VAL A 4 -4.16 -10.43 -0.82
C VAL A 4 -5.31 -11.09 -0.03
N GLY A 5 -4.99 -11.96 0.92
CA GLY A 5 -5.95 -12.56 1.85
C GLY A 5 -6.27 -11.64 3.05
N PRO A 6 -7.26 -11.98 3.90
CA PRO A 6 -7.63 -11.22 5.08
C PRO A 6 -6.82 -11.64 6.32
N GLU A 7 -5.55 -11.98 6.14
CA GLU A 7 -4.61 -12.38 7.20
C GLU A 7 -3.40 -11.45 7.25
N GLU A 8 -2.71 -11.42 8.38
CA GLU A 8 -1.45 -10.70 8.51
C GLU A 8 -0.43 -11.18 7.47
N GLN A 9 0.08 -10.24 6.68
CA GLN A 9 1.10 -10.51 5.68
C GLN A 9 2.00 -9.31 5.44
N THR A 10 3.25 -9.61 5.08
CA THR A 10 4.20 -8.61 4.60
C THR A 10 4.16 -8.53 3.08
N ILE A 11 4.01 -7.31 2.56
CA ILE A 11 4.06 -7.00 1.14
C ILE A 11 5.25 -6.11 0.85
N GLU A 12 5.94 -6.41 -0.25
CA GLU A 12 6.97 -5.53 -0.80
C GLU A 12 6.33 -4.57 -1.80
N LEU A 13 6.60 -3.27 -1.61
CA LEU A 13 6.13 -2.19 -2.46
C LEU A 13 7.33 -1.41 -3.00
N THR A 14 7.24 -0.97 -4.25
CA THR A 14 8.25 -0.14 -4.89
C THR A 14 7.63 1.20 -5.24
N ALA A 15 8.20 2.31 -4.75
CA ALA A 15 7.78 3.65 -5.13
C ALA A 15 8.42 4.01 -6.47
N ILE A 16 7.60 4.26 -7.51
CA ILE A 16 8.08 4.62 -8.85
C ILE A 16 7.72 6.07 -9.16
N GLY A 17 8.74 6.88 -9.43
CA GLY A 17 8.58 8.26 -9.89
C GLY A 17 8.11 8.33 -11.35
N SER A 18 7.40 9.41 -11.70
CA SER A 18 6.85 9.61 -13.05
C SER A 18 7.91 9.62 -14.17
N ASP A 19 9.14 10.00 -13.85
CA ASP A 19 10.18 10.29 -14.85
C ASP A 19 11.51 9.55 -14.61
N VAL A 20 11.76 8.93 -13.43
CA VAL A 20 13.13 8.60 -12.98
C VAL A 20 13.29 7.21 -12.34
N GLY A 21 12.29 6.32 -12.45
CA GLY A 21 12.39 4.97 -11.86
C GLY A 21 12.17 4.97 -10.34
N PRO A 22 12.76 4.03 -9.59
CA PRO A 22 12.52 3.88 -8.15
C PRO A 22 12.92 5.13 -7.34
N VAL A 23 12.14 5.42 -6.29
CA VAL A 23 12.34 6.59 -5.41
C VAL A 23 12.68 6.13 -4.00
N ALA A 24 13.89 6.46 -3.54
CA ALA A 24 14.33 6.25 -2.17
C ALA A 24 13.77 7.32 -1.22
N ASP A 25 13.73 7.00 0.08
CA ASP A 25 13.25 7.88 1.17
C ASP A 25 11.81 8.38 0.99
N ALA A 26 11.00 7.70 0.18
CA ALA A 26 9.58 7.95 0.06
C ALA A 26 8.85 7.28 1.22
N THR A 27 7.84 7.95 1.77
CA THR A 27 6.98 7.40 2.81
C THR A 27 5.78 6.74 2.16
N ILE A 28 5.60 5.45 2.39
CA ILE A 28 4.42 4.70 2.00
C ILE A 28 3.48 4.63 3.19
N VAL A 29 2.23 5.01 2.98
CA VAL A 29 1.14 4.90 3.94
C VAL A 29 0.10 3.93 3.38
N VAL A 30 -0.30 2.93 4.17
CA VAL A 30 -1.38 2.01 3.83
C VAL A 30 -2.53 2.20 4.80
N GLU A 31 -3.70 2.51 4.26
CA GLU A 31 -4.89 2.86 5.03
C GLU A 31 -6.06 1.93 4.72
N SER A 32 -7.02 1.92 5.65
CA SER A 32 -8.28 1.20 5.46
C SER A 32 -9.05 1.80 4.28
N GLY A 33 -9.45 0.96 3.33
CA GLY A 33 -10.43 1.31 2.32
C GLY A 33 -11.78 0.73 2.69
N THR A 34 -12.21 -0.29 1.93
CA THR A 34 -13.39 -1.09 2.29
C THR A 34 -13.06 -2.33 3.13
N ALA A 35 -11.79 -2.74 3.18
CA ALA A 35 -11.27 -3.67 4.19
C ALA A 35 -10.74 -2.86 5.39
N THR A 36 -10.84 -3.43 6.58
CA THR A 36 -10.43 -2.76 7.82
C THR A 36 -9.00 -3.18 8.19
N LEU A 37 -8.15 -2.20 8.48
CA LEU A 37 -6.87 -2.38 9.16
C LEU A 37 -7.01 -1.90 10.61
N ASP A 38 -6.41 -2.61 11.57
CA ASP A 38 -6.40 -2.17 12.98
C ASP A 38 -5.72 -0.81 13.17
N SER A 39 -4.70 -0.54 12.35
CA SER A 39 -4.02 0.75 12.26
C SER A 39 -3.48 0.98 10.85
N MET A 40 -3.25 2.23 10.49
CA MET A 40 -2.46 2.54 9.28
C MET A 40 -1.07 1.92 9.40
N ALA A 41 -0.55 1.40 8.29
CA ALA A 41 0.82 0.92 8.20
C ALA A 41 1.67 1.96 7.47
N VAL A 42 2.85 2.26 8.02
CA VAL A 42 3.77 3.26 7.46
C VAL A 42 5.14 2.63 7.29
N ALA A 43 5.73 2.80 6.11
CA ALA A 43 7.09 2.38 5.82
C ALA A 43 7.82 3.41 4.96
N THR A 44 9.14 3.39 5.00
CA THR A 44 9.98 4.26 4.16
C THR A 44 10.75 3.41 3.17
N THR A 45 10.83 3.86 1.92
CA THR A 45 11.59 3.15 0.90
C THR A 45 13.10 3.26 1.13
N ASP A 46 13.80 2.16 0.87
CA ASP A 46 15.24 2.07 0.95
C ASP A 46 15.93 2.69 -0.28
N THR A 47 17.25 2.52 -0.37
CA THR A 47 18.06 3.04 -1.48
C THR A 47 17.68 2.48 -2.86
N ASP A 48 17.02 1.33 -2.89
CA ASP A 48 16.52 0.69 -4.11
C ASP A 48 15.07 1.12 -4.44
N GLY A 49 14.49 1.98 -3.60
CA GLY A 49 13.12 2.49 -3.74
C GLY A 49 12.06 1.48 -3.30
N THR A 50 12.43 0.48 -2.48
CA THR A 50 11.54 -0.58 -2.01
C THR A 50 11.24 -0.45 -0.52
N ALA A 51 10.05 -0.84 -0.10
CA ALA A 51 9.65 -0.88 1.30
C ALA A 51 8.86 -2.16 1.59
N SER A 52 9.13 -2.75 2.76
CA SER A 52 8.33 -3.87 3.30
C SER A 52 7.27 -3.31 4.24
N VAL A 53 6.00 -3.56 3.92
CA VAL A 53 4.85 -3.14 4.74
C VAL A 53 4.13 -4.38 5.26
N THR A 54 3.92 -4.45 6.57
CA THR A 54 3.08 -5.49 7.16
C THR A 54 1.67 -4.95 7.34
N ILE A 55 0.69 -5.69 6.85
CA ILE A 55 -0.73 -5.36 6.95
C ILE A 55 -1.49 -6.56 7.52
N ASP A 56 -2.49 -6.30 8.34
CA ASP A 56 -3.42 -7.31 8.85
C ASP A 56 -4.86 -6.86 8.54
N PRO A 57 -5.32 -7.04 7.29
CA PRO A 57 -6.64 -6.59 6.86
C PRO A 57 -7.71 -7.60 7.26
N SER A 58 -8.86 -7.09 7.69
CA SER A 58 -10.06 -7.89 7.95
C SER A 58 -11.23 -7.46 7.04
N LEU A 59 -12.11 -8.40 6.76
CA LEU A 59 -13.34 -8.17 6.01
C LEU A 59 -14.56 -8.26 6.94
N GLY A 60 -15.55 -7.40 6.70
CA GLY A 60 -16.80 -7.41 7.44
C GLY A 60 -17.65 -8.68 7.18
N PRO A 61 -18.68 -8.92 8.01
CA PRO A 61 -19.57 -10.05 7.83
C PRO A 61 -20.25 -10.03 6.45
N ASN A 62 -20.18 -11.15 5.73
CA ASN A 62 -20.69 -11.31 4.34
C ASN A 62 -19.97 -10.45 3.29
N GLN A 63 -18.80 -9.89 3.60
CA GLN A 63 -17.98 -9.18 2.64
C GLN A 63 -17.03 -10.16 1.94
N ALA A 64 -17.27 -10.44 0.66
CA ALA A 64 -16.41 -11.33 -0.12
C ALA A 64 -15.09 -10.66 -0.55
N LYS A 65 -15.10 -9.33 -0.68
CA LYS A 65 -13.95 -8.52 -1.12
C LYS A 65 -13.93 -7.18 -0.43
N GLY A 66 -12.74 -6.66 -0.19
CA GLY A 66 -12.49 -5.31 0.30
C GLY A 66 -11.25 -4.72 -0.35
N THR A 67 -10.87 -3.53 0.08
CA THR A 67 -9.72 -2.80 -0.42
C THR A 67 -8.97 -2.13 0.71
N VAL A 68 -7.66 -2.08 0.59
CA VAL A 68 -6.82 -1.12 1.32
C VAL A 68 -6.21 -0.15 0.31
N THR A 69 -6.02 1.09 0.74
CA THR A 69 -5.51 2.17 -0.10
C THR A 69 -4.04 2.39 0.21
N ILE A 70 -3.23 2.66 -0.82
CA ILE A 70 -1.82 3.01 -0.66
C ILE A 70 -1.63 4.46 -1.12
N ASP A 71 -1.05 5.25 -0.24
CA ASP A 71 -0.58 6.60 -0.50
C ASP A 71 0.95 6.64 -0.43
N ILE A 72 1.57 7.41 -1.32
CA ILE A 72 3.02 7.57 -1.37
C ILE A 72 3.35 9.04 -1.23
N GLU A 73 3.88 9.42 -0.07
CA GLU A 73 4.40 10.76 0.17
C GLU A 73 5.89 10.79 -0.20
N PRO A 74 6.32 11.72 -1.05
CA PRO A 74 7.72 11.87 -1.42
C PRO A 74 8.64 12.27 -0.24
N PRO A 75 9.97 12.09 -0.39
CA PRO A 75 10.91 12.73 0.52
C PRO A 75 10.74 14.25 0.51
N SER A 76 10.79 14.84 1.71
CA SER A 76 10.65 16.30 1.91
C SER A 76 11.64 17.06 1.02
N GLY A 77 11.12 17.94 0.16
CA GLY A 77 11.92 18.76 -0.76
C GLY A 77 11.94 18.31 -2.22
N SER A 78 11.23 17.25 -2.58
CA SER A 78 11.03 16.88 -3.99
C SER A 78 9.77 17.52 -4.59
N ASN A 79 9.81 17.83 -5.89
CA ASN A 79 8.65 18.33 -6.65
C ASN A 79 7.71 17.19 -7.08
N TYR A 80 7.57 16.15 -6.26
CA TYR A 80 6.72 15.02 -6.58
C TYR A 80 5.26 15.46 -6.46
N MET A 81 4.60 15.55 -7.60
CA MET A 81 3.17 15.72 -7.70
C MET A 81 2.65 14.35 -8.07
N ASP A 82 2.07 13.62 -7.13
CA ASP A 82 1.38 12.40 -7.50
C ASP A 82 0.23 12.76 -8.44
N ARG A 83 0.31 12.26 -9.67
CA ARG A 83 -0.68 12.49 -10.74
C ARG A 83 -1.30 11.17 -11.17
N ARG A 84 -0.96 10.06 -10.52
CA ARG A 84 -1.55 8.75 -10.77
C ARG A 84 -2.50 8.44 -9.64
N GLU A 85 -3.61 7.81 -10.00
CA GLU A 85 -4.58 7.35 -9.02
C GLU A 85 -3.88 6.39 -8.05
N ASN A 86 -4.00 6.65 -6.76
CA ASN A 86 -3.44 5.84 -5.68
C ASN A 86 -3.67 4.34 -5.95
N SER A 87 -2.62 3.54 -5.73
CA SER A 87 -2.71 2.10 -5.96
C SER A 87 -3.56 1.46 -4.86
N HIS A 88 -4.57 0.69 -5.26
CA HIS A 88 -5.39 -0.07 -4.32
C HIS A 88 -4.95 -1.54 -4.31
N ILE A 89 -4.99 -2.16 -3.12
CA ILE A 89 -4.86 -3.61 -2.97
C ILE A 89 -6.25 -4.19 -2.71
N THR A 90 -6.63 -5.19 -3.49
CA THR A 90 -7.87 -5.93 -3.27
C THR A 90 -7.64 -7.02 -2.23
N VAL A 91 -8.43 -7.02 -1.18
CA VAL A 91 -8.49 -8.08 -0.17
C VAL A 91 -9.62 -9.03 -0.55
N VAL A 92 -9.35 -10.33 -0.63
CA VAL A 92 -10.37 -11.35 -0.93
C VAL A 92 -10.48 -12.31 0.25
N ALA A 93 -11.69 -12.78 0.56
CA ALA A 93 -11.84 -13.82 1.58
C ALA A 93 -11.05 -15.08 1.20
N GLU A 94 -10.44 -15.75 2.19
CA GLU A 94 -9.82 -17.07 1.96
C GLU A 94 -10.83 -18.04 1.35
N GLY A 95 -10.44 -18.68 0.23
CA GLY A 95 -11.25 -19.71 -0.45
C GLY A 95 -12.07 -19.24 -1.66
N ALA A 96 -11.70 -18.13 -2.31
CA ALA A 96 -12.26 -17.70 -3.60
C ALA A 96 -11.67 -18.45 -4.81
#